data_AF-A0A7H8HPI3-F1
#
_entry.id   AF-A0A7H8HPI3-F1
#
_cell.length_a   1.000
_cell.length_b   1.000
_cell.length_c   1.000
_cell.angle_alpha   90.00
_cell.angle_beta   90.00
_cell.angle_gamma   90.00
#
_symmetry.space_group_name_H-M   'P 1'
#
loop_
_entity.id
_entity.type
_entity.pdbx_description
1 polymer ?
#
loop_
_entity_poly.entity_id
_entity_poly.type
_entity_poly.pdbx_seq_one_letter_code
_entity_poly.pdbx_strand_id
1 'polypeptide(L)'
;MPRRNRPGRRSEGGPPERDLGAATGWARAESGTDGDWLVRTVPGSQATKVYRCPGCDHEIRPGTPHLVVWPADETGSVADRRHWHRACWEARARRRPHRRW
;
A
#
# COMPACT_ATOMS: atom_id res chain seq x y z
N MET A 1 -25.53 -16.72 -33.76
CA MET A 1 -24.19 -17.02 -33.20
C MET A 1 -23.49 -15.71 -32.82
N PRO A 2 -23.48 -15.25 -31.56
CA PRO A 2 -22.76 -14.02 -31.21
C PRO A 2 -21.35 -14.31 -30.66
N ARG A 3 -20.34 -13.69 -31.30
CA ARG A 3 -18.93 -13.69 -30.89
C ARG A 3 -18.76 -12.86 -29.62
N ARG A 4 -18.34 -13.49 -28.52
CA ARG A 4 -17.97 -12.82 -27.26
C ARG A 4 -16.46 -12.57 -27.24
N ASN A 5 -16.07 -11.33 -27.50
CA ASN A 5 -14.69 -10.86 -27.30
C ASN A 5 -14.48 -10.56 -25.81
N ARG A 6 -13.64 -11.33 -25.11
CA ARG A 6 -13.23 -11.06 -23.72
C ARG A 6 -11.71 -10.94 -23.69
N PRO A 7 -11.14 -9.72 -23.56
CA PRO A 7 -9.70 -9.57 -23.46
C PRO A 7 -9.20 -10.09 -22.11
N GLY A 8 -8.08 -10.82 -22.19
CA GLY A 8 -7.58 -11.74 -21.18
C GLY A 8 -7.19 -11.11 -19.86
N ARG A 9 -7.63 -11.75 -18.78
CA ARG A 9 -7.03 -11.66 -17.45
C ARG A 9 -5.74 -12.48 -17.49
N ARG A 10 -4.61 -11.82 -17.78
CA ARG A 10 -3.28 -12.35 -17.49
C ARG A 10 -2.69 -11.51 -16.37
N SER A 11 -2.47 -12.16 -15.24
CA SER A 11 -1.29 -12.04 -14.37
C SER A 11 -1.46 -13.07 -13.25
N GLU A 12 -1.12 -14.31 -13.59
CA GLU A 12 -0.64 -15.31 -12.63
C GLU A 12 0.85 -15.03 -12.36
N GLY A 13 1.31 -15.30 -11.13
CA GLY A 13 2.73 -15.55 -10.85
C GLY A 13 3.50 -14.43 -10.13
N GLY A 14 3.41 -14.42 -8.80
CA GLY A 14 4.47 -13.95 -7.90
C GLY A 14 4.69 -15.03 -6.82
N PRO A 15 5.93 -15.35 -6.41
CA PRO A 15 6.25 -16.47 -5.51
C PRO A 15 5.61 -16.30 -4.12
N PRO A 16 5.49 -17.35 -3.29
CA PRO A 16 4.96 -17.19 -1.93
C PRO A 16 5.90 -16.28 -1.16
N GLU A 17 5.47 -15.03 -0.95
CA GLU A 17 6.21 -14.03 -0.20
C GLU A 17 6.26 -14.51 1.26
N ARG A 18 7.34 -15.22 1.57
CA ARG A 18 7.93 -15.53 2.88
C ARG A 18 7.09 -15.00 4.03
N ASP A 19 6.30 -15.90 4.60
CA ASP A 19 5.63 -15.71 5.87
C ASP A 19 6.71 -15.53 6.95
N LEU A 20 7.18 -14.28 7.13
CA LEU A 20 7.91 -13.85 8.31
C LEU A 20 6.90 -13.58 9.42
N GLY A 21 6.09 -14.59 9.70
CA GLY A 21 5.13 -14.68 10.79
C GLY A 21 5.85 -15.09 12.07
N ALA A 22 6.43 -14.11 12.77
CA ALA A 22 6.72 -14.27 14.21
C ALA A 22 6.74 -12.94 14.98
N ALA A 23 6.98 -11.80 14.33
CA ALA A 23 6.89 -10.47 14.95
C ALA A 23 5.91 -9.50 14.26
N THR A 24 5.52 -9.77 13.00
CA THR A 24 4.81 -8.82 12.11
C THR A 24 3.73 -9.49 11.24
N GLY A 25 3.11 -10.59 11.71
CA GLY A 25 2.39 -11.61 10.93
C GLY A 25 1.17 -11.22 10.07
N TRP A 26 0.99 -9.94 9.69
CA TRP A 26 -0.01 -9.51 8.71
C TRP A 26 0.53 -8.43 7.73
N ALA A 27 1.77 -7.97 7.90
CA ALA A 27 2.43 -7.01 7.02
C ALA A 27 3.35 -7.73 6.02
N ARG A 28 3.31 -7.32 4.75
CA ARG A 28 4.19 -7.83 3.70
C ARG A 28 5.38 -6.90 3.49
N ALA A 29 6.56 -7.46 3.25
CA ALA A 29 7.72 -6.68 2.86
C ALA A 29 7.63 -6.28 1.38
N GLU A 30 8.02 -5.06 1.05
CA GLU A 30 8.15 -4.53 -0.30
C GLU A 30 9.45 -3.78 -0.46
N SER A 31 10.28 -4.20 -1.41
CA SER A 31 11.46 -3.47 -1.83
C SER A 31 11.13 -2.51 -2.98
N GLY A 32 11.74 -1.32 -2.99
CA GLY A 32 11.63 -0.34 -4.07
C GLY A 32 12.89 0.50 -4.22
N THR A 33 12.92 1.38 -5.23
CA THR A 33 14.04 2.33 -5.43
C THR A 33 14.22 3.31 -4.27
N ASP A 34 13.19 3.44 -3.44
CA ASP A 34 13.10 4.28 -2.26
C ASP A 34 13.42 3.55 -0.95
N GLY A 35 13.81 2.27 -1.01
CA GLY A 35 14.19 1.45 0.16
C GLY A 35 13.26 0.25 0.37
N ASP A 36 13.47 -0.43 1.50
CA ASP A 36 12.66 -1.57 1.93
C ASP A 36 11.57 -1.12 2.91
N TRP A 37 10.36 -1.63 2.69
CA TRP A 37 9.16 -1.19 3.40
C TRP A 37 8.34 -2.38 3.90
N LEU A 38 7.69 -2.22 5.04
CA LEU A 38 6.63 -3.12 5.49
C LEU A 38 5.27 -2.48 5.20
N VAL A 39 4.39 -3.27 4.60
CA VAL A 39 3.10 -2.82 4.06
C VAL A 39 1.96 -3.63 4.65
N ARG A 40 1.01 -2.92 5.23
CA ARG A 40 -0.26 -3.41 5.75
C ARG A 40 -1.40 -3.09 4.81
N THR A 41 -2.37 -4.01 4.67
CA THR A 41 -3.70 -3.62 4.19
C THR A 41 -4.63 -3.31 5.37
N VAL A 42 -5.29 -2.14 5.33
CA VAL A 42 -6.34 -1.75 6.27
C VAL A 42 -7.70 -1.81 5.56
N PRO A 43 -8.60 -2.72 5.94
CA PRO A 43 -9.94 -2.77 5.37
C PRO A 43 -10.74 -1.53 5.80
N GLY A 44 -11.69 -1.11 4.96
CA GLY A 44 -12.51 0.08 5.21
C GLY A 44 -13.26 0.02 6.55
N SER A 45 -13.70 -1.16 6.97
CA SER A 45 -14.35 -1.38 8.27
C SER A 45 -13.47 -1.05 9.48
N GLN A 46 -12.14 -1.10 9.34
CA GLN A 46 -11.18 -0.71 10.39
C GLN A 46 -10.64 0.71 10.21
N ALA A 47 -10.97 1.38 9.10
CA ALA A 47 -10.59 2.77 8.85
C ALA A 47 -11.59 3.70 9.57
N THR A 48 -11.34 3.98 10.85
CA THR A 48 -12.24 4.81 11.68
C THR A 48 -11.77 6.25 11.83
N LYS A 49 -10.55 6.57 11.36
CA LYS A 49 -9.93 7.89 11.48
C LYS A 49 -9.58 8.46 10.11
N VAL A 50 -9.57 9.80 10.02
CA VAL A 50 -9.06 10.51 8.85
C VAL A 50 -7.54 10.53 8.91
N TYR A 51 -6.89 10.23 7.78
CA TYR A 51 -5.44 10.34 7.62
C TYR A 51 -5.11 11.11 6.34
N ARG A 52 -3.89 11.63 6.21
CA ARG A 52 -3.43 12.33 5.00
C ARG A 52 -2.48 11.45 4.20
N CYS A 53 -2.76 11.28 2.91
CA CYS A 53 -1.95 10.44 2.03
C CYS A 53 -0.71 11.18 1.50
N PRO A 54 0.53 10.71 1.73
CA PRO A 54 1.73 11.40 1.26
C PRO A 54 1.87 11.50 -0.27
N GLY A 55 1.26 10.57 -1.03
CA GLY A 55 1.39 10.54 -2.49
C GLY A 55 0.49 11.54 -3.22
N CYS A 56 -0.67 11.89 -2.68
CA CYS A 56 -1.60 12.84 -3.32
C CYS A 56 -2.02 14.00 -2.43
N ASP A 57 -1.56 14.03 -1.18
CA ASP A 57 -1.89 15.03 -0.16
C ASP A 57 -3.39 15.12 0.19
N HIS A 58 -4.22 14.22 -0.35
CA HIS A 58 -5.64 14.12 -0.04
C HIS A 58 -5.90 13.29 1.22
N GLU A 59 -7.05 13.52 1.82
CA GLU A 59 -7.54 12.79 2.97
C GLU A 59 -7.99 11.37 2.58
N ILE A 60 -7.59 10.41 3.40
CA ILE A 60 -8.15 9.06 3.46
C ILE A 60 -9.25 9.12 4.50
N ARG A 61 -10.50 9.08 4.05
CA ARG A 61 -11.68 9.17 4.92
C ARG A 61 -11.97 7.84 5.62
N PRO A 62 -12.66 7.87 6.79
CA PRO A 62 -13.18 6.66 7.40
C PRO A 62 -13.99 5.81 6.42
N GLY A 63 -13.92 4.50 6.54
CA GLY A 63 -14.54 3.57 5.59
C GLY A 63 -13.70 3.31 4.32
N THR A 64 -12.64 4.08 4.06
CA THR A 64 -11.81 3.91 2.86
C THR A 64 -10.74 2.83 3.08
N PRO A 65 -10.72 1.75 2.29
CA PRO A 65 -9.63 0.78 2.31
C PRO A 65 -8.31 1.43 1.89
N HIS A 66 -7.27 1.25 2.68
CA HIS A 66 -5.98 1.92 2.46
C HIS A 66 -4.82 1.06 2.98
N LEU A 67 -3.59 1.53 2.77
CA LEU A 67 -2.38 0.86 3.21
C LEU A 67 -1.73 1.64 4.35
N VAL A 68 -1.10 0.90 5.27
CA VAL A 68 -0.19 1.49 6.26
C VAL A 68 1.21 1.00 5.96
N VAL A 69 2.15 1.93 5.84
CA VAL A 69 3.50 1.65 5.37
C VAL A 69 4.51 2.27 6.33
N TRP A 70 5.54 1.53 6.69
CA TRP A 70 6.68 1.99 7.47
C TRP A 70 7.97 1.33 6.98
N PRO A 71 9.15 1.92 7.24
CA PRO A 71 10.42 1.32 6.86
C PRO A 71 10.59 -0.09 7.42
N ALA A 72 11.23 -0.98 6.66
CA ALA A 72 11.47 -2.37 7.08
C ALA A 72 12.69 -2.53 8.01
N ASP A 73 13.44 -1.45 8.26
CA ASP A 73 14.57 -1.49 9.16
C ASP A 73 14.17 -1.62 10.64
N GLU A 74 15.15 -1.94 11.47
CA GLU A 74 14.99 -2.27 12.89
C GLU A 74 14.41 -1.11 13.72
N THR A 75 14.40 0.11 13.18
CA THR A 75 13.86 1.31 13.85
C THR A 75 12.40 1.61 13.50
N GLY A 76 11.77 0.85 12.60
CA GLY A 76 10.39 1.03 12.16
C GLY A 76 9.38 1.02 13.30
N SER A 77 9.10 2.19 13.89
CA SER A 77 8.19 2.37 15.01
C SER A 77 6.76 2.60 14.54
N VAL A 78 5.81 2.55 15.47
CA VAL A 78 4.43 3.00 15.24
C VAL A 78 4.40 4.46 14.75
N ALA A 79 5.37 5.27 15.16
CA ALA A 79 5.50 6.67 14.75
C ALA A 79 5.79 6.85 13.25
N ASP A 80 6.45 5.88 12.61
CA ASP A 80 6.85 5.95 11.20
C ASP A 80 5.77 5.45 10.24
N ARG A 81 4.64 5.01 10.78
CA ARG A 81 3.51 4.49 10.01
C ARG A 81 2.81 5.59 9.24
N ARG A 82 2.90 5.53 7.92
CA ARG A 82 2.24 6.44 6.98
C ARG A 82 1.06 5.75 6.33
N HIS A 83 -0.04 6.49 6.18
CA HIS A 83 -1.26 5.98 5.56
C HIS A 83 -1.32 6.39 4.09
N TRP A 84 -1.53 5.42 3.21
CA TRP A 84 -1.54 5.63 1.77
C TRP A 84 -2.81 5.08 1.14
N HIS A 85 -3.37 5.80 0.17
CA HIS A 85 -4.26 5.15 -0.78
C HIS A 85 -3.49 4.05 -1.52
N ARG A 86 -4.15 2.91 -1.78
CA ARG A 86 -3.53 1.78 -2.49
C ARG A 86 -2.88 2.20 -3.82
N ALA A 87 -3.62 2.91 -4.66
CA ALA A 87 -3.12 3.38 -5.95
C ALA A 87 -1.97 4.41 -5.81
N CYS A 88 -1.92 5.18 -4.72
CA CYS A 88 -0.82 6.11 -4.48
C CYS A 88 0.46 5.37 -4.10
N TRP A 89 0.34 4.30 -3.31
CA TRP A 89 1.48 3.47 -2.92
C TRP A 89 2.06 2.70 -4.12
N GLU A 90 1.20 2.08 -4.94
CA GLU A 90 1.62 1.39 -6.17
C GLU A 90 2.32 2.34 -7.16
N ALA A 91 1.94 3.62 -7.16
CA ALA A 91 2.55 4.66 -7.99
C ALA A 91 3.66 5.47 -7.29
N ARG A 92 4.10 5.11 -6.07
CA ARG A 92 4.95 5.97 -5.22
C ARG A 92 6.24 6.44 -5.87
N ALA A 93 6.86 5.59 -6.70
CA ALA A 93 8.11 5.91 -7.39
C ALA A 93 7.96 7.07 -8.40
N ARG A 94 6.78 7.19 -9.02
CA ARG A 94 6.49 8.24 -10.02
C ARG A 94 5.59 9.36 -9.49
N ARG A 95 4.81 9.08 -8.45
CA ARG A 95 3.86 10.02 -7.85
C ARG A 95 4.54 10.68 -6.65
N ARG A 96 5.18 11.82 -6.90
CA ARG A 96 5.62 12.73 -5.83
C ARG A 96 4.48 13.67 -5.46
N PRO A 97 4.29 14.02 -4.17
CA PRO A 97 3.35 15.06 -3.79
C PRO A 97 3.70 16.33 -4.56
N HIS A 98 2.75 16.82 -5.35
CA HIS A 98 2.88 18.10 -6.01
C HIS A 98 2.79 19.18 -4.92
N ARG A 99 3.92 19.56 -4.32
CA ARG A 99 3.98 20.81 -3.55
C ARG A 99 3.97 21.95 -4.59
N ARG A 100 2.79 22.27 -5.11
CA ARG A 100 2.59 23.53 -5.82
C ARG A 100 2.31 24.58 -4.74
N TRP A 101 3.33 25.39 -4.48
CA TRP A 101 3.25 26.61 -3.69
C TRP A 101 2.60 27.71 -4.54
#